data_AF-A0A4D4L156-F1
#
_entry.id   AF-A0A4D4L156-F1
#
_cell.length_a   1.000
_cell.length_b   1.000
_cell.length_c   1.000
_cell.angle_alpha   90.00
_cell.angle_beta   90.00
_cell.angle_gamma   90.00
#
_symmetry.space_group_name_H-M   'P 1'
#
loop_
_entity.id
_entity.type
_entity.pdbx_description
1 polymer ?
#
loop_
_entity_poly.entity_id
_entity_poly.type
_entity_poly.pdbx_seq_one_letter_code
_entity_poly.pdbx_strand_id
1 'polypeptide(L)'
;MAEAEQPAVVRAQGIVKRFGPTVALDHARLAVRPGEAHALVGRNGAGKSTLVSVLTGMERPDEGEVTFAGESAPATATPPPGSARWPASTRSRWWSRT
;
A
#
# COMPACT_ATOMS: atom_id res chain seq x y z
N MET A 1 7.91 -26.60 -17.16
CA MET A 1 7.13 -26.46 -15.92
C MET A 1 7.21 -25.00 -15.52
N ALA A 2 6.24 -24.18 -15.94
CA ALA A 2 6.17 -22.78 -15.55
C ALA A 2 5.40 -22.74 -14.22
N GLU A 3 6.11 -22.51 -13.13
CA GLU A 3 5.50 -22.20 -11.84
C GLU A 3 4.63 -20.96 -12.06
N ALA A 4 3.32 -21.09 -11.88
CA ALA A 4 2.40 -19.98 -12.08
C ALA A 4 2.89 -18.82 -11.20
N GLU A 5 3.38 -17.74 -11.79
CA GLU A 5 3.80 -16.55 -11.06
C GLU A 5 2.60 -16.07 -10.24
N GLN A 6 2.62 -16.36 -8.94
CA GLN A 6 1.52 -15.96 -8.08
C GLN A 6 1.47 -14.44 -8.07
N PRO A 7 0.34 -13.82 -8.42
CA PRO A 7 0.23 -12.38 -8.49
C PRO A 7 0.57 -11.78 -7.12
N ALA A 8 1.32 -10.67 -7.13
CA ALA A 8 1.71 -10.01 -5.91
C ALA A 8 0.45 -9.64 -5.09
N VAL A 9 0.48 -9.98 -3.80
CA VAL A 9 -0.61 -9.65 -2.86
C VAL A 9 -0.69 -8.14 -2.67
N VAL A 10 0.45 -7.46 -2.73
CA VAL A 10 0.54 -5.99 -2.68
C VAL A 10 1.55 -5.54 -3.71
N ARG A 11 1.22 -4.52 -4.49
CA ARG A 11 2.14 -3.88 -5.43
C ARG A 11 1.96 -2.38 -5.40
N ALA A 12 3.05 -1.66 -5.14
CA ALA A 12 3.18 -0.22 -5.23
C ALA A 12 4.05 0.13 -6.46
N GLN A 13 3.54 0.98 -7.34
CA GLN A 13 4.21 1.33 -8.59
C GLN A 13 4.37 2.85 -8.71
N GLY A 14 5.62 3.30 -8.67
CA GLY A 14 5.97 4.70 -8.90
C GLY A 14 5.36 5.64 -7.86
N ILE A 15 5.28 5.20 -6.61
CA ILE A 15 4.63 5.95 -5.54
C ILE A 15 5.42 7.22 -5.24
N VAL A 16 4.75 8.35 -5.40
CA VAL A 16 5.24 9.65 -4.97
C VAL A 16 4.37 10.15 -3.84
N LYS A 17 5.00 10.67 -2.78
CA LYS A 17 4.31 11.33 -1.67
C LYS A 17 5.10 12.52 -1.19
N ARG A 18 4.46 13.67 -1.12
CA ARG A 18 5.01 14.96 -0.73
C ARG A 18 4.23 15.51 0.46
N PHE A 19 4.95 16.16 1.36
CA PHE A 19 4.40 16.89 2.49
C PHE A 19 4.97 18.31 2.45
N GLY A 20 4.20 19.24 1.88
CA GLY A 20 4.67 20.59 1.58
C GLY A 20 5.92 20.54 0.68
N PRO A 21 7.06 21.13 1.07
CA PRO A 21 8.28 21.13 0.27
C PRO A 21 9.04 19.79 0.31
N THR A 22 8.68 18.87 1.21
CA THR A 22 9.43 17.63 1.43
C THR A 22 8.87 16.49 0.58
N VAL A 23 9.73 15.86 -0.24
CA VAL A 23 9.39 14.61 -0.94
C VAL A 23 9.72 13.43 -0.01
N ALA A 24 8.68 12.80 0.54
CA ALA A 24 8.83 11.66 1.45
C ALA A 24 8.98 10.33 0.70
N LEU A 25 8.35 10.19 -0.46
CA LEU A 25 8.54 9.08 -1.38
C LEU A 25 8.75 9.64 -2.78
N ASP A 26 9.77 9.14 -3.47
CA ASP A 26 10.11 9.52 -4.83
C ASP A 26 10.13 8.28 -5.72
N HIS A 27 9.07 8.11 -6.53
CA HIS A 27 8.87 6.99 -7.45
C HIS A 27 9.11 5.60 -6.84
N ALA A 28 8.72 5.41 -5.57
CA ALA A 28 8.96 4.18 -4.83
C ALA A 28 8.21 2.99 -5.44
N ARG A 29 8.85 1.82 -5.43
CA ARG A 29 8.31 0.56 -5.98
C ARG A 29 8.49 -0.56 -4.97
N LEU A 30 7.43 -1.33 -4.75
CA LEU A 30 7.46 -2.53 -3.92
C LEU A 30 6.47 -3.55 -4.46
N ALA A 31 6.83 -4.82 -4.49
CA ALA A 31 5.89 -5.91 -4.73
C ALA A 31 6.12 -6.98 -3.67
N VAL A 32 5.06 -7.41 -3.02
CA VAL A 32 5.07 -8.45 -1.99
C VAL A 32 4.24 -9.63 -2.51
N ARG A 33 4.88 -10.79 -2.67
CA ARG A 33 4.20 -12.02 -3.10
C ARG A 33 3.62 -12.79 -1.89
N PRO A 34 2.70 -13.74 -2.12
CA PRO A 34 2.19 -14.59 -1.06
C PRO A 34 3.34 -15.29 -0.31
N GLY A 35 3.31 -15.25 1.02
CA GLY A 35 4.33 -15.89 1.88
C GLY A 35 5.64 -15.09 2.04
N GLU A 36 5.78 -13.93 1.40
CA GLU A 36 6.96 -13.08 1.57
C GLU A 36 6.80 -12.09 2.74
N ALA A 37 7.91 -11.88 3.47
CA ALA A 37 8.05 -10.79 4.43
C ALA A 37 9.18 -9.87 3.96
N HIS A 38 8.89 -8.57 3.86
CA HIS A 38 9.85 -7.54 3.45
C HIS A 38 10.17 -6.62 4.62
N ALA A 39 11.47 -6.38 4.86
CA ALA A 39 11.93 -5.42 5.84
C ALA A 39 12.25 -4.09 5.15
N LEU A 40 11.61 -3.00 5.58
CA LEU A 40 11.98 -1.65 5.13
C LEU A 40 13.11 -1.12 6.02
N VAL A 41 14.30 -0.92 5.43
CA VAL A 41 15.50 -0.44 6.13
C VAL A 41 15.96 0.89 5.55
N GLY A 42 16.43 1.79 6.41
CA GLY A 42 16.88 3.13 6.01
C GLY A 42 16.92 4.09 7.19
N ARG A 43 17.53 5.27 7.01
CA ARG A 43 17.62 6.31 8.05
C ARG A 43 16.25 6.84 8.47
N ASN A 44 16.18 7.47 9.65
CA ASN A 44 14.99 8.24 10.03
C ASN A 44 14.75 9.35 9.00
N GLY A 45 13.48 9.55 8.63
CA GLY A 45 13.10 10.48 7.57
C GLY A 45 13.20 9.93 6.13
N ALA A 46 13.70 8.71 5.91
CA ALA A 46 13.82 8.13 4.55
C ALA A 46 12.47 7.68 3.91
N GLY A 47 11.32 8.05 4.48
CA GLY A 47 10.01 7.70 3.92
C GLY A 47 9.46 6.32 4.28
N LYS A 48 10.15 5.50 5.10
CA LYS A 48 9.69 4.13 5.43
C LYS A 48 8.27 4.07 5.99
N SER A 49 7.98 4.86 7.03
CA SER A 49 6.63 4.92 7.62
C SER A 49 5.62 5.49 6.64
N THR A 50 6.02 6.41 5.77
CA THR A 50 5.17 6.93 4.70
C THR A 50 4.81 5.85 3.68
N LEU A 51 5.77 5.01 3.28
CA LEU A 51 5.51 3.87 2.40
C LEU A 51 4.53 2.90 3.06
N VAL A 52 4.70 2.59 4.35
CA VAL A 52 3.75 1.77 5.11
C VAL A 52 2.37 2.41 5.14
N SER A 53 2.24 3.70 5.45
CA SER A 53 0.95 4.40 5.47
C SER A 53 0.24 4.39 4.11
N VAL A 54 0.99 4.51 3.02
CA VAL A 54 0.43 4.40 1.66
C VAL A 54 -0.02 2.97 1.39
N LEU A 55 0.80 1.98 1.73
CA LEU A 55 0.49 0.56 1.57
C LEU A 55 -0.63 0.06 2.49
N THR A 56 -0.98 0.77 3.56
CA THR A 56 -2.12 0.42 4.43
C THR A 56 -3.38 1.24 4.12
N GLY A 57 -3.30 2.16 3.14
CA GLY A 57 -4.39 3.06 2.79
C GLY A 57 -4.67 4.13 3.85
N MET A 58 -3.74 4.40 4.75
CA MET A 58 -3.83 5.54 5.68
C MET A 58 -3.48 6.87 4.98
N GLU A 59 -2.62 6.81 3.96
CA GLU A 59 -2.21 7.96 3.16
C GLU A 59 -2.44 7.70 1.67
N ARG A 60 -2.95 8.70 0.96
CA ARG A 60 -3.04 8.63 -0.50
C ARG A 60 -1.69 8.98 -1.11
N PRO A 61 -1.17 8.22 -2.09
CA PRO A 61 -0.05 8.69 -2.88
C PRO A 61 -0.48 9.89 -3.74
N ASP A 62 0.43 10.84 -3.96
CA ASP A 62 0.17 11.97 -4.86
C ASP A 62 0.26 11.53 -6.33
N GLU A 63 1.16 10.59 -6.61
CA GLU A 63 1.33 9.95 -7.92
C GLU A 63 1.60 8.45 -7.75
N GLY A 64 1.33 7.68 -8.79
CA GLY A 64 1.48 6.23 -8.81
C GLY A 64 0.24 5.49 -8.30
N GLU A 65 0.34 4.17 -8.21
CA GLU A 65 -0.77 3.29 -7.87
C GLU A 65 -0.35 2.17 -6.92
N VAL A 66 -1.25 1.87 -5.97
CA VAL A 66 -1.17 0.65 -5.15
C VAL A 66 -2.28 -0.29 -5.58
N THR A 67 -1.92 -1.54 -5.85
CA THR A 67 -2.86 -2.63 -6.12
C THR A 67 -2.68 -3.71 -5.08
N PHE A 68 -3.78 -4.33 -4.66
CA PHE A 68 -3.76 -5.50 -3.80
C PHE A 68 -4.40 -6.67 -4.55
N ALA A 69 -3.78 -7.86 -4.53
CA ALA A 69 -4.26 -9.04 -5.25
C ALA A 69 -4.70 -8.76 -6.72
N GLY A 70 -4.07 -7.79 -7.38
CA GLY A 70 -4.41 -7.36 -8.75
C GLY A 70 -5.53 -6.32 -8.89
N GLU A 71 -6.22 -5.92 -7.82
CA GLU A 71 -7.24 -4.86 -7.86
C GLU A 71 -6.66 -3.54 -7.31
N SER A 72 -7.00 -2.43 -7.96
CA SER A 72 -6.60 -1.09 -7.51
C SER A 72 -7.09 -0.81 -6.09
N ALA A 73 -6.21 -0.28 -5.25
CA ALA A 73 -6.60 0.18 -3.93
C ALA A 73 -7.67 1.27 -4.07
N PRO A 74 -8.75 1.25 -3.28
CA PRO A 74 -9.73 2.31 -3.31
C PRO A 74 -9.04 3.64 -3.00
N ALA A 75 -9.45 4.71 -3.70
CA ALA A 75 -9.02 6.06 -3.37
C ALA A 75 -9.41 6.30 -1.91
N THR A 76 -8.41 6.37 -1.03
CA THR A 76 -8.50 6.58 0.44
C THR A 76 -9.89 7.05 0.84
N ALA A 77 -10.71 6.15 1.38
CA ALA A 77 -11.90 6.57 2.08
C ALA A 77 -11.39 7.45 3.22
N THR A 78 -11.69 8.75 3.20
CA THR A 78 -11.67 9.53 4.44
C THR A 78 -12.64 8.82 5.37
N PRO A 79 -12.19 8.14 6.45
CA PRO A 79 -13.16 7.72 7.44
C PRO A 79 -13.72 8.99 8.06
N PRO A 80 -15.05 9.16 8.18
CA PRO A 80 -15.58 10.26 8.97
C PRO A 80 -14.98 10.19 10.38
N PRO A 81 -14.71 11.35 11.03
CA PRO A 81 -14.04 11.40 12.32
C PRO A 81 -14.74 10.44 13.31
N GLY A 82 -13.96 9.51 13.87
CA GLY A 82 -14.46 8.47 14.79
C GLY A 82 -14.66 7.07 14.19
N SER A 83 -14.38 6.84 12.89
CA SER A 83 -14.62 5.54 12.25
C SER A 83 -13.44 4.99 11.45
N ALA A 84 -12.34 4.64 12.13
CA ALA A 84 -11.30 3.78 11.55
C ALA A 84 -11.81 2.33 11.35
N ARG A 85 -12.97 2.17 10.69
CA ARG A 85 -13.55 0.89 10.31
C ARG A 85 -13.90 0.96 8.83
N TRP A 86 -13.04 0.37 8.02
CA TRP A 86 -13.34 -0.04 6.66
C TRP A 86 -14.73 -0.70 6.60
N PRO A 87 -15.52 -0.47 5.53
CA PRO A 87 -16.83 -1.11 5.38
C PRO A 87 -16.69 -2.63 5.56
N ALA A 88 -17.63 -3.26 6.26
CA ALA A 88 -17.57 -4.69 6.54
C ALA A 88 -17.48 -5.54 5.26
N SER A 89 -18.08 -5.07 4.16
CA SER A 89 -18.00 -5.66 2.81
C SER A 89 -16.61 -5.54 2.16
N THR A 90 -15.84 -4.52 2.53
CA THR A 90 -14.45 -4.35 2.11
C THR A 90 -13.54 -5.20 3.00
N ARG A 91 -13.72 -5.21 4.33
CA ARG A 91 -12.95 -6.14 5.21
C ARG A 91 -13.15 -7.60 4.82
N SER A 92 -14.38 -8.00 4.50
CA SER A 92 -14.69 -9.40 4.17
C SER A 92 -14.16 -9.85 2.81
N ARG A 93 -13.89 -8.96 1.84
CA ARG A 93 -13.23 -9.36 0.58
C ARG A 93 -11.71 -9.50 0.73
N TRP A 94 -11.11 -8.67 1.58
CA TRP A 94 -9.66 -8.52 1.67
C TRP A 94 -9.00 -9.31 2.82
N TRP A 95 -9.76 -9.66 3.87
CA TRP A 95 -9.25 -10.37 5.06
C TRP A 95 -9.88 -11.76 5.27
N SER A 96 -10.76 -12.24 4.36
CA SER A 96 -11.45 -13.55 4.50
C SER A 96 -10.86 -14.68 3.67
N ARG A 97 -9.56 -14.65 3.36
CA ARG A 97 -8.84 -15.83 2.88
C ARG A 97 -7.65 -16.10 3.80
N THR A 98 -7.97 -16.51 5.02
CA THR A 98 -7.21 -17.55 5.72
C THR A 98 -8.00 -18.83 5.54
#